data_AF-E2CFM3-F1
#
_entry.id   AF-E2CFM3-F1
#
_cell.length_a   1.000
_cell.length_b   1.000
_cell.length_c   1.000
_cell.angle_alpha   90.00
_cell.angle_beta   90.00
_cell.angle_gamma   90.00
#
_symmetry.space_group_name_H-M   'P 1'
#
loop_
_entity.id
_entity.type
_entity.pdbx_description
1 polymer ?
#
loop_
_entity_poly.entity_id
_entity_poly.type
_entity_poly.pdbx_seq_one_letter_code
_entity_poly.pdbx_strand_id
1 'polypeptide(L)'
;MADFTLENLRTAGIGFRRNYQQGFDQHKPMWPTIATEVPSTTTANEYGWLGEFPGMREWIGERVIRQLGSHDYRIKNRKFELTVAFKLDDLADDNLGIYKPRMEGLGNGVARHPDKLIFEALELGFSAECYDGQNFFDTDHPVLDEEGKEKSVSNFWAGDKPAWYLFDTTRSLKPLVRQVRQKPVFNAMTDINSERVFMLDEVVYGAKTREAAGYGFWQLAFASKEEFTPDNFAKVYTAMKSQEGDYGTKLTIQPNILMVPPSLEDAANILMSVEKFENGKPNPHRNKCKVEVCPWLSS
;
A
#
# COMPACT_ATOMS: atom_id res chain seq x y z
N MET A 1 -9.97 7.02 48.72
CA MET A 1 -10.73 6.85 47.47
C MET A 1 -10.80 8.21 46.84
N ALA A 2 -10.10 8.43 45.72
CA ALA A 2 -10.20 9.68 45.00
C ALA A 2 -11.57 9.68 44.31
N ASP A 3 -12.49 10.53 44.76
CA ASP A 3 -13.76 10.73 44.07
C ASP A 3 -13.44 11.21 42.65
N PHE A 4 -13.88 10.45 41.64
CA PHE A 4 -13.73 10.88 40.27
C PHE A 4 -14.64 12.08 40.01
N THR A 5 -14.06 13.28 40.08
CA THR A 5 -14.68 14.45 39.48
C THR A 5 -14.54 14.35 37.96
N LEU A 6 -15.48 14.97 37.24
CA LEU A 6 -15.44 15.14 35.78
C LEU A 6 -14.09 15.70 35.28
N GLU A 7 -13.36 16.40 36.15
CA GLU A 7 -12.06 17.03 35.91
C GLU A 7 -10.90 16.02 35.83
N ASN A 8 -10.91 14.97 36.65
CA ASN A 8 -9.89 13.90 36.63
C ASN A 8 -9.99 13.06 35.35
N LEU A 9 -11.22 12.72 34.92
CA LEU A 9 -11.47 11.99 33.67
C LEU A 9 -11.12 12.83 32.43
N ARG A 10 -11.37 14.14 32.45
CA ARG A 10 -10.94 15.06 31.38
C ARG A 10 -9.42 15.13 31.27
N THR A 11 -8.72 15.17 32.39
CA THR A 11 -7.24 15.21 32.42
C THR A 11 -6.64 13.89 31.93
N ALA A 12 -7.18 12.74 32.36
CA ALA A 12 -6.81 11.42 31.84
C ALA A 12 -7.09 11.30 30.32
N GLY A 13 -8.24 11.80 29.86
CA GLY A 13 -8.59 11.84 28.44
C GLY A 13 -7.63 12.66 27.56
N ILE A 14 -7.11 13.79 28.07
CA ILE A 14 -6.07 14.58 27.39
C ILE A 14 -4.75 13.78 27.31
N GLY A 15 -4.38 13.08 28.38
CA GLY A 15 -3.22 12.19 28.41
C GLY A 15 -3.32 11.05 27.40
N PHE A 16 -4.48 10.39 27.32
CA PHE A 16 -4.70 9.25 26.41
C PHE A 16 -4.72 9.65 24.94
N ARG A 17 -5.28 10.82 24.60
CA ARG A 17 -5.16 11.36 23.23
C ARG A 17 -3.71 11.62 22.85
N ARG A 18 -2.89 12.13 23.78
CA ARG A 18 -1.46 12.32 23.55
C ARG A 18 -0.74 10.99 23.35
N ASN A 19 -0.98 9.99 24.20
CA ASN A 19 -0.37 8.66 24.10
C ASN A 19 -0.77 7.96 22.79
N TYR A 20 -2.05 8.07 22.39
CA TYR A 20 -2.51 7.63 21.08
C TYR A 20 -1.71 8.29 19.95
N GLN A 21 -1.55 9.62 19.98
CA GLN A 21 -0.80 10.33 18.95
C GLN A 21 0.67 9.91 18.92
N GLN A 22 1.29 9.71 20.09
CA GLN A 22 2.67 9.22 20.20
C GLN A 22 2.82 7.83 19.55
N GLY A 23 1.91 6.90 19.85
CA GLY A 23 1.92 5.57 19.23
C GLY A 23 1.64 5.61 17.72
N PHE A 24 0.79 6.53 17.28
CA PHE A 24 0.50 6.75 15.86
C PHE A 24 1.75 7.26 15.12
N ASP A 25 2.46 8.22 15.68
CA ASP A 25 3.65 8.83 15.06
C ASP A 25 4.90 7.93 15.12
N GLN A 26 4.92 6.94 16.03
CA GLN A 26 6.01 5.95 16.11
C GLN A 26 6.08 5.03 14.89
N HIS A 27 4.94 4.73 14.26
CA HIS A 27 4.91 3.87 13.08
C HIS A 27 5.21 4.68 11.81
N LYS A 28 6.24 4.29 11.07
CA LYS A 28 6.51 4.85 9.75
C LYS A 28 5.91 3.93 8.69
N PRO A 29 4.85 4.36 7.98
CA PRO A 29 4.22 3.51 6.98
C PRO A 29 5.13 3.29 5.77
N MET A 30 5.11 2.08 5.24
CA MET A 30 5.86 1.65 4.05
C MET A 30 5.03 1.74 2.76
N TRP A 31 3.70 1.71 2.84
CA TRP A 31 2.81 1.84 1.68
C TRP A 31 3.12 3.05 0.78
N PRO A 32 3.58 4.23 1.28
CA PRO A 32 3.86 5.36 0.41
C PRO A 32 4.98 5.08 -0.58
N THR A 33 5.80 4.04 -0.37
CA THR A 33 6.84 3.64 -1.32
C THR A 33 6.23 3.20 -2.64
N ILE A 34 5.18 2.36 -2.61
CA ILE A 34 4.60 1.69 -3.79
C ILE A 34 3.17 2.14 -4.15
N ALA A 35 2.54 2.97 -3.32
CA ALA A 35 1.16 3.40 -3.56
C ALA A 35 0.95 4.91 -3.47
N THR A 36 0.02 5.43 -4.28
CA THR A 36 -0.39 6.84 -4.27
C THR A 36 -1.66 7.02 -3.43
N GLU A 37 -1.67 8.01 -2.53
CA GLU A 37 -2.89 8.41 -1.80
C GLU A 37 -3.80 9.24 -2.72
N VAL A 38 -5.03 8.78 -2.91
CA VAL A 38 -6.05 9.47 -3.71
C VAL A 38 -7.24 9.81 -2.81
N PRO A 39 -7.63 11.09 -2.68
CA PRO A 39 -8.80 11.46 -1.91
C PRO A 39 -10.09 10.96 -2.57
N SER A 40 -11.06 10.55 -1.75
CA SER A 40 -12.38 10.10 -2.22
C SER A 40 -13.50 10.83 -1.47
N THR A 41 -14.51 11.27 -2.21
CA THR A 41 -15.71 11.92 -1.64
C THR A 41 -16.96 11.02 -1.73
N THR A 42 -16.92 10.00 -2.59
CA THR A 42 -18.05 9.11 -2.92
C THR A 42 -17.92 7.72 -2.29
N THR A 43 -18.94 6.86 -2.45
CA THR A 43 -18.92 5.49 -1.89
C THR A 43 -17.94 4.57 -2.60
N ALA A 44 -17.73 4.81 -3.90
CA ALA A 44 -16.69 4.23 -4.73
C ALA A 44 -16.20 5.31 -5.71
N ASN A 45 -14.91 5.27 -6.10
CA ASN A 45 -14.42 6.08 -7.22
C ASN A 45 -14.30 5.18 -8.45
N GLU A 46 -14.64 5.73 -9.60
CA GLU A 46 -14.41 5.15 -10.92
C GLU A 46 -13.11 5.70 -11.48
N TYR A 47 -12.28 4.82 -12.03
CA TYR A 47 -10.99 5.17 -12.62
C TYR A 47 -10.97 4.89 -14.11
N GLY A 48 -11.95 5.41 -14.85
CA GLY A 48 -12.08 5.16 -16.30
C GLY A 48 -10.87 5.57 -17.12
N TRP A 49 -10.06 6.52 -16.64
CA TRP A 49 -8.83 6.96 -17.29
C TRP A 49 -7.64 5.99 -17.14
N LEU A 50 -7.74 4.97 -16.28
CA LEU A 50 -6.73 3.91 -16.22
C LEU A 50 -6.85 3.06 -17.49
N GLY A 51 -5.77 2.99 -18.26
CA GLY A 51 -5.72 2.39 -19.59
C GLY A 51 -4.97 3.26 -20.59
N GLU A 52 -5.01 4.59 -20.42
CA GLU A 52 -4.32 5.51 -21.32
C GLU A 52 -3.05 6.10 -20.68
N PHE A 53 -1.89 5.76 -21.24
CA PHE A 53 -0.67 6.50 -20.94
C PHE A 53 -0.64 7.81 -21.72
N PRO A 54 -0.60 8.98 -21.04
CA PRO A 54 -0.52 10.27 -21.72
C PRO A 54 0.84 10.42 -22.41
N GLY A 55 0.84 10.45 -23.74
CA GLY A 55 2.02 10.68 -24.58
C GLY A 55 1.87 11.97 -25.39
N MET A 56 2.93 12.78 -25.45
CA MET A 56 3.00 13.92 -26.36
C MET A 56 3.35 13.44 -27.75
N ARG A 57 2.64 13.94 -28.76
CA ARG A 57 3.00 13.77 -30.18
C ARG A 57 3.43 15.10 -30.77
N GLU A 58 4.24 15.06 -31.82
CA GLU A 58 4.56 16.26 -32.59
C GLU A 58 3.27 16.89 -33.14
N TRP A 59 3.16 18.22 -33.01
CA TRP A 59 1.98 18.94 -33.45
C TRP A 59 2.02 19.12 -34.97
N ILE A 60 1.37 18.20 -35.68
CA ILE A 60 1.18 18.28 -37.13
C ILE A 60 -0.33 18.22 -37.41
N GLY A 61 -0.89 19.30 -37.95
CA GLY A 61 -2.33 19.43 -38.23
C GLY A 61 -3.18 19.81 -37.01
N GLU A 62 -4.47 19.46 -37.05
CA GLU A 62 -5.40 19.68 -35.94
C GLU A 62 -5.10 18.79 -34.73
N ARG A 63 -5.54 19.22 -33.54
CA ARG A 63 -5.43 18.41 -32.33
C ARG A 63 -6.25 17.14 -32.50
N VAL A 64 -5.60 15.97 -32.41
CA VAL A 64 -6.33 14.72 -32.18
C VAL A 64 -6.67 14.66 -30.70
N ILE A 65 -7.96 14.70 -30.42
CA ILE A 65 -8.51 14.51 -29.10
C ILE A 65 -8.56 12.99 -28.88
N ARG A 66 -7.71 12.48 -27.98
CA ARG A 66 -7.86 11.12 -27.47
C ARG A 66 -9.05 11.15 -26.52
N GLN A 67 -10.11 10.41 -26.86
CA GLN A 67 -11.23 10.20 -25.95
C GLN A 67 -10.75 9.18 -24.92
N LEU A 68 -10.79 9.56 -23.64
CA LEU A 68 -10.51 8.63 -22.54
C LEU A 68 -11.41 7.40 -22.69
N GLY A 69 -10.80 6.22 -22.86
CA GLY A 69 -11.47 4.94 -22.73
C GLY A 69 -12.30 4.90 -21.45
N SER A 70 -13.46 4.23 -21.46
CA SER A 70 -14.32 4.10 -20.28
C SER A 70 -14.16 2.73 -19.66
N HIS A 71 -13.11 2.54 -18.86
CA HIS A 71 -12.99 1.35 -18.03
C HIS A 71 -13.90 1.47 -16.79
N ASP A 72 -14.71 0.46 -16.48
CA ASP A 72 -15.60 0.46 -15.30
C ASP A 72 -14.88 0.01 -14.01
N TYR A 73 -13.59 0.35 -13.89
CA TYR A 73 -12.80 -0.05 -12.73
C TYR A 73 -13.16 0.77 -11.49
N ARG A 74 -13.66 0.09 -10.46
CA ARG A 74 -14.26 0.70 -9.27
C ARG A 74 -13.59 0.24 -7.99
N ILE A 75 -13.14 1.20 -7.20
CA ILE A 75 -12.61 0.94 -5.86
C ILE A 75 -13.65 1.35 -4.81
N LYS A 76 -14.27 0.37 -4.14
CA LYS A 76 -15.29 0.60 -3.10
C LYS A 76 -14.65 0.87 -1.74
N ASN A 77 -14.96 2.02 -1.16
CA ASN A 77 -14.48 2.39 0.18
C ASN A 77 -15.01 1.44 1.27
N ARG A 78 -14.10 0.87 2.07
CA ARG A 78 -14.40 0.03 3.23
C ARG A 78 -14.29 0.84 4.52
N LYS A 79 -15.01 0.41 5.56
CA LYS A 79 -14.94 1.02 6.90
C LYS A 79 -14.12 0.12 7.80
N PHE A 80 -13.22 0.72 8.57
CA PHE A 80 -12.42 0.03 9.56
C PHE A 80 -12.45 0.80 10.88
N GLU A 81 -12.37 0.07 11.99
CA GLU A 81 -12.33 0.64 13.33
C GLU A 81 -11.41 -0.19 14.22
N LEU A 82 -10.86 0.46 15.23
CA LEU A 82 -10.19 -0.19 16.35
C LEU A 82 -10.61 0.54 17.63
N THR A 83 -11.24 -0.19 18.54
CA THR A 83 -11.85 0.35 19.76
C THR A 83 -11.39 -0.43 20.99
N VAL A 84 -11.05 0.30 22.05
CA VAL A 84 -10.67 -0.24 23.35
C VAL A 84 -11.53 0.38 24.46
N ALA A 85 -11.87 -0.42 25.45
CA ALA A 85 -12.60 0.02 26.63
C ALA A 85 -11.73 -0.14 27.88
N PHE A 86 -11.95 0.74 28.85
CA PHE A 86 -11.30 0.72 30.16
C PHE A 86 -12.37 0.91 31.23
N LYS A 87 -12.29 0.12 32.31
CA LYS A 87 -13.16 0.32 33.47
C LYS A 87 -12.78 1.62 34.19
N LEU A 88 -13.76 2.27 34.81
CA LEU A 88 -13.49 3.50 35.55
C LEU A 88 -12.59 3.22 36.77
N ASP A 89 -12.89 2.19 37.55
CA ASP A 89 -12.08 1.80 38.72
C ASP A 89 -10.61 1.57 38.35
N ASP A 90 -10.38 0.82 37.27
CA ASP A 90 -9.04 0.55 36.75
C ASP A 90 -8.28 1.84 36.39
N LEU A 91 -8.96 2.83 35.80
CA LEU A 91 -8.37 4.13 35.49
C LEU A 91 -8.17 5.00 36.74
N ALA A 92 -9.01 4.85 37.77
CA ALA A 92 -8.86 5.51 39.07
C ALA A 92 -7.55 5.11 39.72
N ASP A 93 -7.28 3.82 39.63
CA ASP A 93 -6.15 3.18 40.27
C ASP A 93 -4.87 3.25 39.41
N ASP A 94 -4.93 3.84 38.20
CA ASP A 94 -3.79 4.00 37.27
C ASP A 94 -2.81 5.12 37.70
N ASN A 95 -2.30 5.02 38.92
CA ASN A 95 -1.27 5.92 39.46
C ASN A 95 0.12 5.70 38.84
N LEU A 96 0.29 4.60 38.08
CA LEU A 96 1.57 4.16 37.52
C LEU A 96 1.67 4.34 36.00
N GLY A 97 0.60 4.77 35.33
CA GLY A 97 0.56 4.97 33.87
C GLY A 97 0.59 3.66 33.08
N ILE A 98 0.02 2.59 33.64
CA ILE A 98 -0.03 1.23 33.07
C ILE A 98 -0.83 1.22 31.77
N TYR A 99 -1.79 2.12 31.59
CA TYR A 99 -2.61 2.17 30.37
C TYR A 99 -1.99 3.02 29.25
N LYS A 100 -0.88 3.72 29.51
CA LYS A 100 -0.16 4.46 28.48
C LYS A 100 0.29 3.55 27.30
N PRO A 101 1.00 2.43 27.52
CA PRO A 101 1.38 1.51 26.43
C PRO A 101 0.19 0.98 25.64
N ARG A 102 -0.98 0.82 26.27
CA ARG A 102 -2.21 0.36 25.59
C ARG A 102 -2.75 1.41 24.63
N MET A 103 -2.70 2.69 25.01
CA MET A 103 -3.09 3.79 24.13
C MET A 103 -2.06 4.05 23.02
N GLU A 104 -0.77 3.91 23.31
CA GLU A 104 0.29 3.93 22.27
C GLU A 104 0.09 2.77 21.28
N GLY A 105 -0.21 1.56 21.77
CA GLY A 105 -0.54 0.41 20.94
C GLY A 105 -1.76 0.63 20.04
N LEU A 106 -2.80 1.30 20.55
CA LEU A 106 -3.96 1.70 19.75
C LEU A 106 -3.54 2.62 18.59
N GLY A 107 -2.75 3.67 18.88
CA GLY A 107 -2.22 4.58 17.86
C GLY A 107 -1.39 3.84 16.81
N ASN A 108 -0.49 2.96 17.25
CA ASN A 108 0.36 2.16 16.38
C ASN A 108 -0.46 1.24 15.46
N GLY A 109 -1.46 0.55 16.00
CA GLY A 109 -2.33 -0.33 15.21
C GLY A 109 -3.08 0.42 14.12
N VAL A 110 -3.56 1.63 14.42
CA VAL A 110 -4.24 2.49 13.43
C VAL A 110 -3.26 3.01 12.38
N ALA A 111 -2.04 3.39 12.77
CA ALA A 111 -1.01 3.84 11.83
C ALA A 111 -0.48 2.72 10.92
N ARG A 112 -0.51 1.46 11.37
CA ARG A 112 -0.14 0.27 10.58
C ARG A 112 -1.21 -0.18 9.60
N HIS A 113 -2.46 0.20 9.82
CA HIS A 113 -3.58 -0.27 9.00
C HIS A 113 -3.44 0.01 7.49
N PRO A 114 -2.96 1.20 7.07
CA PRO A 114 -2.70 1.47 5.65
C PRO A 114 -1.69 0.53 4.99
N ASP A 115 -0.64 0.13 5.71
CA ASP A 115 0.34 -0.85 5.21
C ASP A 115 -0.34 -2.19 4.99
N LYS A 116 -1.04 -2.69 6.02
CA LYS A 116 -1.79 -3.94 5.94
C LYS A 116 -2.72 -3.95 4.73
N LEU A 117 -3.49 -2.88 4.53
CA LEU A 117 -4.45 -2.78 3.43
C LEU A 117 -3.77 -2.82 2.05
N ILE A 118 -2.62 -2.18 1.88
CA ILE A 118 -1.92 -2.09 0.60
C ILE A 118 -1.15 -3.37 0.30
N PHE A 119 -0.48 -3.97 1.29
CA PHE A 119 0.24 -5.22 1.08
C PHE A 119 -0.69 -6.43 0.95
N GLU A 120 -1.84 -6.45 1.64
CA GLU A 120 -2.90 -7.43 1.35
C GLU A 120 -3.40 -7.30 -0.09
N ALA A 121 -3.59 -6.08 -0.60
CA ALA A 121 -3.95 -5.88 -2.01
C ALA A 121 -2.84 -6.32 -2.96
N LEU A 122 -1.57 -6.13 -2.60
CA LEU A 122 -0.44 -6.61 -3.39
C LEU A 122 -0.43 -8.15 -3.51
N GLU A 123 -0.64 -8.87 -2.40
CA GLU A 123 -0.74 -10.33 -2.41
C GLU A 123 -1.97 -10.84 -3.17
N LEU A 124 -3.09 -10.12 -3.07
CA LEU A 124 -4.29 -10.41 -3.84
C LEU A 124 -4.13 -10.09 -5.34
N GLY A 125 -3.07 -9.38 -5.75
CA GLY A 125 -2.87 -9.00 -7.16
C GLY A 125 -2.75 -10.17 -8.13
N PHE A 126 -2.44 -11.38 -7.65
CA PHE A 126 -2.43 -12.60 -8.48
C PHE A 126 -3.83 -13.16 -8.80
N SER A 127 -4.89 -12.66 -8.14
CA SER A 127 -6.26 -13.17 -8.28
C SER A 127 -7.34 -12.09 -8.30
N ALA A 128 -6.97 -10.83 -8.07
CA ALA A 128 -7.85 -9.69 -8.14
C ALA A 128 -7.64 -8.93 -9.45
N GLU A 129 -8.75 -8.68 -10.14
CA GLU A 129 -8.78 -7.98 -11.41
C GLU A 129 -8.35 -6.52 -11.25
N CYS A 130 -7.59 -6.01 -12.23
CA CYS A 130 -7.26 -4.61 -12.39
C CYS A 130 -8.14 -3.96 -13.47
N TYR A 131 -7.78 -2.78 -13.94
CA TYR A 131 -8.68 -1.95 -14.76
C TYR A 131 -8.96 -2.52 -16.16
N ASP A 132 -8.13 -3.46 -16.63
CA ASP A 132 -8.27 -4.14 -17.91
C ASP A 132 -9.06 -5.47 -17.81
N GLY A 133 -9.54 -5.83 -16.62
CA GLY A 133 -10.29 -7.07 -16.39
C GLY A 133 -9.42 -8.33 -16.20
N GLN A 134 -8.10 -8.22 -16.32
CA GLN A 134 -7.15 -9.27 -15.97
C GLN A 134 -6.65 -9.10 -14.53
N ASN A 135 -6.06 -10.15 -13.95
CA ASN A 135 -5.44 -10.03 -12.62
C ASN A 135 -4.34 -8.95 -12.65
N PHE A 136 -4.09 -8.26 -11.55
CA PHE A 136 -3.04 -7.23 -11.53
C PHE A 136 -1.64 -7.79 -11.86
N PHE A 137 -1.38 -9.04 -11.48
CA PHE A 137 -0.21 -9.81 -11.92
C PHE A 137 -0.66 -10.97 -12.80
N ASP A 138 -0.55 -10.78 -14.11
CA ASP A 138 -1.03 -11.74 -15.11
C ASP A 138 -0.02 -11.94 -16.24
N THR A 139 -0.16 -13.05 -16.96
CA THR A 139 0.57 -13.30 -18.19
C THR A 139 -0.10 -12.66 -19.41
N ASP A 140 -1.36 -12.25 -19.26
CA ASP A 140 -2.25 -12.01 -20.40
C ASP A 140 -2.92 -10.63 -20.46
N HIS A 141 -2.19 -9.56 -20.19
CA HIS A 141 -2.74 -8.20 -20.31
C HIS A 141 -2.92 -7.80 -21.79
N PRO A 142 -4.12 -7.33 -22.20
CA PRO A 142 -4.36 -6.88 -23.56
C PRO A 142 -3.76 -5.48 -23.80
N VAL A 143 -2.95 -5.35 -24.85
CA VAL A 143 -2.36 -4.08 -25.34
C VAL A 143 -2.54 -4.01 -26.86
N LEU A 144 -2.76 -2.83 -27.42
CA LEU A 144 -2.85 -2.66 -28.88
C LEU A 144 -1.46 -2.51 -29.52
N ASP A 145 -1.18 -3.29 -30.57
CA ASP A 145 0.02 -3.14 -31.40
C ASP A 145 -0.04 -1.91 -32.33
N GLU A 146 1.01 -1.67 -33.12
CA GLU A 146 1.11 -0.51 -34.03
C GLU A 146 -0.02 -0.49 -35.08
N GLU A 147 -0.54 -1.67 -35.44
CA GLU A 147 -1.67 -1.85 -36.35
C GLU A 147 -3.04 -1.79 -35.65
N GLY A 148 -3.07 -1.61 -34.33
CA GLY A 148 -4.29 -1.55 -33.53
C GLY A 148 -4.93 -2.91 -33.24
N LYS A 149 -4.16 -4.00 -33.36
CA LYS A 149 -4.58 -5.35 -33.02
C LYS A 149 -4.13 -5.70 -31.59
N GLU A 150 -4.98 -6.43 -30.89
CA GLU A 150 -4.69 -6.87 -29.52
C GLU A 150 -3.51 -7.86 -29.48
N LYS A 151 -2.58 -7.58 -28.57
CA LYS A 151 -1.41 -8.38 -28.22
C LYS A 151 -1.37 -8.55 -26.70
N SER A 152 -1.10 -9.77 -26.27
CA SER A 152 -0.95 -10.11 -24.86
C SER A 152 0.45 -9.74 -24.34
N VAL A 153 0.51 -9.10 -23.17
CA VAL A 153 1.74 -8.72 -22.46
C VAL A 153 1.68 -9.24 -21.03
N SER A 154 2.80 -9.80 -20.57
CA SER A 154 2.94 -10.33 -19.21
C SER A 154 3.62 -9.31 -18.28
N ASN A 155 3.14 -9.25 -17.03
CA ASN A 155 3.83 -8.61 -15.91
C ASN A 155 4.08 -9.60 -14.74
N PHE A 156 4.03 -10.89 -15.04
CA PHE A 156 4.14 -11.95 -14.04
C PHE A 156 4.89 -13.19 -14.56
N TRP A 157 5.84 -13.68 -13.78
CA TRP A 157 6.39 -15.03 -13.94
C TRP A 157 5.93 -15.97 -12.83
N ALA A 158 5.21 -17.01 -13.24
CA ALA A 158 4.72 -18.05 -12.35
C ALA A 158 5.86 -18.94 -11.81
N GLY A 159 5.61 -19.54 -10.64
CA GLY A 159 6.48 -20.47 -9.96
C GLY A 159 5.98 -20.76 -8.55
N ASP A 160 6.72 -21.60 -7.83
CA ASP A 160 6.34 -22.11 -6.50
C ASP A 160 7.24 -21.55 -5.37
N LYS A 161 7.99 -20.47 -5.65
CA LYS A 161 8.88 -19.81 -4.69
C LYS A 161 8.23 -18.55 -4.11
N PRO A 162 8.76 -18.01 -3.00
CA PRO A 162 8.26 -16.78 -2.41
C PRO A 162 8.30 -15.65 -3.43
N ALA A 163 7.20 -14.89 -3.52
CA ALA A 163 7.06 -13.86 -4.54
C ALA A 163 7.98 -12.67 -4.25
N TRP A 164 8.65 -12.16 -5.28
CA TRP A 164 9.40 -10.92 -5.25
C TRP A 164 8.93 -9.99 -6.37
N TYR A 165 9.07 -8.68 -6.14
CA TYR A 165 8.41 -7.66 -6.94
C TYR A 165 9.38 -6.56 -7.37
N LEU A 166 9.23 -6.09 -8.61
CA LEU A 166 9.87 -4.89 -9.12
C LEU A 166 8.81 -3.81 -9.33
N PHE A 167 9.11 -2.60 -8.90
CA PHE A 167 8.23 -1.45 -9.10
C PHE A 167 8.96 -0.28 -9.73
N ASP A 168 8.25 0.45 -10.60
CA ASP A 168 8.57 1.82 -10.98
C ASP A 168 7.65 2.77 -10.19
N THR A 169 8.26 3.47 -9.24
CA THR A 169 7.58 4.43 -8.35
C THR A 169 7.99 5.87 -8.67
N THR A 170 8.60 6.11 -9.83
CA THR A 170 9.08 7.44 -10.27
C THR A 170 7.98 8.26 -10.94
N ARG A 171 6.88 7.61 -11.31
CA ARG A 171 5.69 8.21 -11.93
C ARG A 171 4.81 8.90 -10.90
N SER A 172 3.94 9.80 -11.36
CA SER A 172 2.98 10.51 -10.52
C SER A 172 1.96 9.57 -9.88
N LEU A 173 1.50 8.58 -10.65
CA LEU A 173 0.73 7.46 -10.14
C LEU A 173 1.65 6.26 -9.94
N LYS A 174 1.66 5.73 -8.73
CA LYS A 174 2.37 4.49 -8.38
C LYS A 174 1.53 3.26 -8.75
N PRO A 175 2.12 2.06 -8.75
CA PRO A 175 1.41 0.86 -9.21
C PRO A 175 0.19 0.50 -8.36
N LEU A 176 0.15 0.90 -7.09
CA LEU A 176 -1.02 0.76 -6.23
C LEU A 176 -1.62 2.11 -5.85
N VAL A 177 -2.90 2.08 -5.48
CA VAL A 177 -3.66 3.25 -5.07
C VAL A 177 -4.25 2.99 -3.69
N ARG A 178 -4.02 3.94 -2.78
CA ARG A 178 -4.72 4.02 -1.50
C ARG A 178 -5.80 5.09 -1.62
N GLN A 179 -7.04 4.67 -1.74
CA GLN A 179 -8.18 5.56 -1.78
C GLN A 179 -8.61 5.92 -0.36
N VAL A 180 -8.53 7.20 0.01
CA VAL A 180 -8.86 7.68 1.35
C VAL A 180 -10.09 8.58 1.30
N ARG A 181 -11.20 8.10 1.88
CA ARG A 181 -12.40 8.89 2.08
C ARG A 181 -12.43 9.61 3.41
N GLN A 182 -11.95 8.95 4.46
CA GLN A 182 -11.85 9.53 5.79
C GLN A 182 -10.54 9.04 6.41
N LYS A 183 -9.62 9.98 6.66
CA LYS A 183 -8.41 9.71 7.45
C LYS A 183 -8.79 9.23 8.85
N PRO A 184 -7.91 8.49 9.56
CA PRO A 184 -8.19 8.02 10.90
C PRO A 184 -8.68 9.14 11.83
N VAL A 185 -9.88 8.97 12.39
CA VAL A 185 -10.46 9.91 13.37
C VAL A 185 -10.52 9.22 14.71
N PHE A 186 -9.80 9.79 15.69
CA PHE A 186 -9.79 9.34 17.07
C PHE A 186 -10.91 10.01 17.88
N ASN A 187 -11.78 9.17 18.42
CA ASN A 187 -12.92 9.52 19.24
C ASN A 187 -12.81 8.87 20.63
N ALA A 188 -13.41 9.53 21.61
CA ALA A 188 -13.48 9.04 22.98
C ALA A 188 -14.90 9.24 23.51
N MET A 189 -15.41 8.25 24.22
CA MET A 189 -16.65 8.31 24.99
C MET A 189 -16.27 8.16 26.47
N THR A 190 -16.05 9.31 27.10
CA THR A 190 -15.52 9.43 28.47
C THR A 190 -16.48 10.23 29.37
N ASP A 191 -17.69 10.49 28.90
CA ASP A 191 -18.71 11.17 29.70
C ASP A 191 -19.25 10.20 30.75
N ILE A 192 -19.17 10.59 32.03
CA ILE A 192 -19.65 9.80 33.17
C ILE A 192 -21.16 9.60 33.12
N ASN A 193 -21.89 10.51 32.45
CA ASN A 193 -23.34 10.40 32.28
C ASN A 193 -23.73 9.60 31.03
N SER A 194 -22.76 9.01 30.31
CA SER A 194 -23.07 8.19 29.13
C SER A 194 -23.73 6.88 29.54
N GLU A 195 -24.61 6.38 28.67
CA GLU A 195 -25.26 5.08 28.85
C GLU A 195 -24.24 3.96 29.09
N ARG A 196 -23.10 4.00 28.41
CA ARG A 196 -22.07 2.97 28.59
C ARG A 196 -21.44 2.99 29.97
N VAL A 197 -21.13 4.16 30.51
CA VAL A 197 -20.61 4.26 31.88
C VAL A 197 -21.68 3.78 32.86
N PHE A 198 -22.94 4.18 32.67
CA PHE A 198 -24.03 3.72 33.52
C PHE A 198 -24.24 2.19 33.47
N MET A 199 -24.16 1.59 32.28
CA MET A 199 -24.46 0.17 32.07
C MET A 199 -23.28 -0.76 32.35
N LEU A 200 -22.06 -0.32 32.04
CA LEU A 200 -20.86 -1.18 32.02
C LEU A 200 -19.72 -0.66 32.88
N ASP A 201 -19.83 0.54 33.46
CA ASP A 201 -18.77 1.22 34.20
C ASP A 201 -17.45 1.33 33.40
N GLU A 202 -17.59 1.68 32.10
CA GLU A 202 -16.47 1.76 31.16
C GLU A 202 -16.46 3.06 30.35
N VAL A 203 -15.25 3.60 30.13
CA VAL A 203 -14.97 4.59 29.10
C VAL A 203 -14.35 3.94 27.87
N VAL A 204 -14.58 4.53 26.70
CA VAL A 204 -14.17 3.95 25.41
C VAL A 204 -13.34 4.92 24.60
N TYR A 205 -12.30 4.40 23.98
CA TYR A 205 -11.48 5.12 23.02
C TYR A 205 -11.42 4.31 21.74
N GLY A 206 -11.63 4.96 20.60
CA GLY A 206 -11.63 4.27 19.33
C GLY A 206 -11.18 5.18 18.20
N ALA A 207 -10.63 4.56 17.17
CA ALA A 207 -10.33 5.23 15.92
C ALA A 207 -11.12 4.56 14.80
N LYS A 208 -11.60 5.36 13.85
CA LYS A 208 -12.24 4.87 12.63
C LYS A 208 -11.62 5.50 11.41
N THR A 209 -11.56 4.73 10.33
CA THR A 209 -11.07 5.17 9.02
C THR A 209 -12.00 4.64 7.93
N ARG A 210 -12.01 5.34 6.79
CA ARG A 210 -12.74 4.88 5.61
C ARG A 210 -11.84 5.02 4.40
N GLU A 211 -11.42 3.87 3.90
CA GLU A 211 -10.42 3.77 2.86
C GLU A 211 -10.52 2.43 2.12
N ALA A 212 -9.80 2.33 1.01
CA ALA A 212 -9.67 1.12 0.22
C ALA A 212 -8.31 1.12 -0.49
N ALA A 213 -7.81 -0.06 -0.82
CA ALA A 213 -6.70 -0.23 -1.73
C ALA A 213 -7.23 -0.71 -3.09
N GLY A 214 -6.48 -0.41 -4.14
CA GLY A 214 -6.65 -1.03 -5.44
C GLY A 214 -5.43 -0.77 -6.32
N TYR A 215 -5.56 -1.15 -7.57
CA TYR A 215 -4.49 -1.13 -8.56
C TYR A 215 -4.50 0.13 -9.42
N GLY A 216 -3.29 0.62 -9.74
CA GLY A 216 -3.04 1.59 -10.80
C GLY A 216 -2.59 0.89 -12.08
N PHE A 217 -1.56 1.43 -12.74
CA PHE A 217 -0.99 0.85 -13.94
C PHE A 217 -0.20 -0.42 -13.65
N TRP A 218 -0.64 -1.56 -14.19
CA TRP A 218 0.03 -2.85 -14.04
C TRP A 218 1.42 -2.85 -14.68
N GLN A 219 1.67 -1.99 -15.67
CA GLN A 219 2.98 -1.87 -16.31
C GLN A 219 4.07 -1.38 -15.34
N LEU A 220 3.68 -0.67 -14.28
CA LEU A 220 4.61 -0.15 -13.29
C LEU A 220 4.98 -1.19 -12.21
N ALA A 221 4.43 -2.40 -12.27
CA ALA A 221 4.71 -3.49 -11.34
C ALA A 221 4.99 -4.79 -12.10
N PHE A 222 6.03 -5.51 -11.68
CA PHE A 222 6.31 -6.85 -12.19
C PHE A 222 6.55 -7.80 -11.02
N ALA A 223 5.90 -8.96 -11.02
CA ALA A 223 6.08 -9.98 -10.00
C ALA A 223 6.75 -11.24 -10.56
N SER A 224 7.49 -11.96 -9.71
CA SER A 224 7.96 -13.30 -10.02
C SER A 224 7.89 -14.21 -8.80
N LYS A 225 7.44 -15.45 -9.04
CA LYS A 225 7.49 -16.57 -8.09
C LYS A 225 8.52 -17.63 -8.50
N GLU A 226 9.43 -17.28 -9.41
CA GLU A 226 10.62 -18.08 -9.69
C GLU A 226 11.67 -17.89 -8.57
N GLU A 227 12.64 -18.80 -8.50
CA GLU A 227 13.74 -18.68 -7.54
C GLU A 227 14.50 -17.35 -7.71
N PHE A 228 14.79 -16.68 -6.59
CA PHE A 228 15.49 -15.40 -6.63
C PHE A 228 16.99 -15.60 -6.94
N THR A 229 17.32 -15.49 -8.22
CA THR A 229 18.69 -15.62 -8.75
C THR A 229 19.07 -14.38 -9.58
N PRO A 230 20.37 -14.09 -9.78
CA PRO A 230 20.81 -12.97 -10.63
C PRO A 230 20.24 -13.06 -12.06
N ASP A 231 20.16 -14.26 -12.63
CA ASP A 231 19.65 -14.49 -13.98
C ASP A 231 18.15 -14.23 -14.08
N ASN A 232 17.38 -14.73 -13.10
CA ASN A 232 15.93 -14.46 -13.03
C ASN A 232 15.68 -12.97 -12.79
N PHE A 233 16.44 -12.31 -11.91
CA PHE A 233 16.35 -10.86 -11.73
C PHE A 233 16.62 -10.12 -13.04
N ALA A 234 17.67 -10.48 -13.79
CA ALA A 234 18.01 -9.85 -15.07
C ALA A 234 16.88 -9.99 -16.10
N LYS A 235 16.29 -11.19 -16.18
CA LYS A 235 15.15 -11.51 -17.04
C LYS A 235 13.94 -10.62 -16.71
N VAL A 236 13.55 -10.55 -15.43
CA VAL A 236 12.38 -9.74 -15.01
C VAL A 236 12.62 -8.25 -15.18
N TYR A 237 13.79 -7.77 -14.78
CA TYR A 237 14.16 -6.37 -14.92
C TYR A 237 14.14 -5.91 -16.38
N THR A 238 14.60 -6.76 -17.31
CA THR A 238 14.63 -6.45 -18.74
C THR A 238 13.23 -6.42 -19.32
N ALA A 239 12.37 -7.38 -18.97
CA ALA A 239 10.99 -7.38 -19.47
C ALA A 239 10.18 -6.20 -18.96
N MET A 240 10.32 -5.84 -17.67
CA MET A 240 9.65 -4.66 -17.13
C MET A 240 10.08 -3.38 -17.86
N LYS A 241 11.37 -3.24 -18.20
CA LYS A 241 11.85 -2.12 -19.00
C LYS A 241 11.36 -2.10 -20.44
N SER A 242 11.08 -3.28 -21.02
CA SER A 242 10.63 -3.42 -22.40
C SER A 242 9.11 -3.39 -22.55
N GLN A 243 8.36 -3.12 -21.48
CA GLN A 243 6.91 -2.96 -21.59
C GLN A 243 6.57 -1.72 -22.42
N GLU A 244 5.60 -1.92 -23.30
CA GLU A 244 5.06 -0.92 -24.21
C GLU A 244 3.59 -0.72 -23.86
N GLY A 245 3.12 0.51 -24.02
CA GLY A 245 1.69 0.81 -23.99
C GLY A 245 1.09 0.68 -25.38
N ASP A 246 -0.17 1.03 -25.49
CA ASP A 246 -0.90 0.94 -26.76
C ASP A 246 -0.18 1.67 -27.90
N TYR A 247 -0.34 1.11 -29.10
CA TYR A 247 0.21 1.60 -30.36
C TYR A 247 1.75 1.70 -30.34
N GLY A 248 2.41 0.76 -29.65
CA GLY A 248 3.88 0.71 -29.55
C GLY A 248 4.49 1.86 -28.73
N THR A 249 3.69 2.52 -27.87
CA THR A 249 4.18 3.65 -27.09
C THR A 249 5.21 3.18 -26.07
N LYS A 250 6.46 3.62 -26.21
CA LYS A 250 7.52 3.31 -25.23
C LYS A 250 7.23 3.99 -23.90
N LEU A 251 6.95 3.19 -22.87
CA LEU A 251 6.57 3.68 -21.55
C LEU A 251 7.75 4.21 -20.73
N THR A 252 9.00 3.97 -21.16
CA THR A 252 10.23 4.43 -20.49
C THR A 252 10.28 4.04 -19.00
N ILE A 253 9.82 2.84 -18.68
CA ILE A 253 9.71 2.34 -17.30
C ILE A 253 11.09 2.20 -16.68
N GLN A 254 11.24 2.65 -15.44
CA GLN A 254 12.49 2.59 -14.69
C GLN A 254 12.26 1.87 -13.37
N PRO A 255 12.44 0.54 -13.33
CA PRO A 255 12.30 -0.22 -12.11
C PRO A 255 13.33 0.29 -11.09
N ASN A 256 12.85 0.84 -9.98
CA ASN A 256 13.68 1.49 -8.96
C ASN A 256 13.53 0.87 -7.57
N ILE A 257 12.45 0.13 -7.30
CA ILE A 257 12.25 -0.62 -6.05
C ILE A 257 12.26 -2.11 -6.35
N LEU A 258 13.07 -2.85 -5.60
CA LEU A 258 13.00 -4.31 -5.48
C LEU A 258 12.39 -4.62 -4.11
N MET A 259 11.16 -5.14 -4.10
CA MET A 259 10.48 -5.51 -2.87
C MET A 259 10.50 -7.02 -2.68
N VAL A 260 10.91 -7.45 -1.49
CA VAL A 260 11.10 -8.86 -1.15
C VAL A 260 10.55 -9.19 0.24
N PRO A 261 10.12 -10.45 0.48
CA PRO A 261 9.83 -10.93 1.81
C PRO A 261 11.12 -11.03 2.65
N PRO A 262 11.02 -11.08 4.00
CA PRO A 262 12.19 -11.19 4.88
C PRO A 262 13.07 -12.41 4.59
N SER A 263 12.49 -13.51 4.07
CA SER A 263 13.23 -14.72 3.69
C SER A 263 14.24 -14.51 2.56
N LEU A 264 14.07 -13.46 1.75
CA LEU A 264 14.93 -13.14 0.60
C LEU A 264 15.78 -11.88 0.82
N GLU A 265 15.75 -11.29 2.02
CA GLU A 265 16.45 -10.04 2.35
C GLU A 265 17.95 -10.11 2.05
N ASP A 266 18.64 -11.12 2.59
CA ASP A 266 20.09 -11.27 2.42
C ASP A 266 20.46 -11.42 0.94
N ALA A 267 19.73 -12.27 0.20
CA ALA A 267 19.97 -12.49 -1.21
C ALA A 267 19.77 -11.21 -2.04
N ALA A 268 18.72 -10.43 -1.76
CA ALA A 268 18.44 -9.17 -2.43
C ALA A 268 19.49 -8.10 -2.11
N ASN A 269 19.89 -7.97 -0.84
CA ASN A 269 20.92 -7.03 -0.41
C ASN A 269 22.29 -7.37 -1.03
N ILE A 270 22.67 -8.64 -1.06
CA ILE A 270 23.87 -9.11 -1.74
C ILE A 270 23.83 -8.71 -3.22
N LEU A 271 22.74 -9.06 -3.93
CA LEU A 271 22.62 -8.76 -5.36
C LEU A 271 22.71 -7.27 -5.68
N MET A 272 22.20 -6.39 -4.81
CA MET A 272 22.22 -4.95 -5.06
C MET A 272 23.51 -4.25 -4.59
N SER A 273 24.31 -4.88 -3.73
CA SER A 273 25.44 -4.20 -3.06
C SER A 273 26.83 -4.66 -3.53
N VAL A 274 27.01 -5.96 -3.82
CA VAL A 274 28.34 -6.52 -4.12
C VAL A 274 28.90 -6.01 -5.44
N GLU A 275 30.20 -5.76 -5.49
CA GLU A 275 30.91 -5.33 -6.71
C GLU A 275 31.19 -6.49 -7.67
N LYS A 276 31.46 -7.68 -7.12
CA LYS A 276 31.72 -8.92 -7.85
C LYS A 276 30.98 -10.06 -7.19
N PHE A 277 30.53 -11.03 -7.99
CA PHE A 277 30.02 -12.29 -7.47
C PHE A 277 31.17 -13.18 -6.97
N GLU A 278 30.84 -14.26 -6.26
CA GLU A 278 31.83 -15.22 -5.72
C GLU A 278 32.76 -15.80 -6.79
N ASN A 279 32.28 -15.89 -8.03
CA ASN A 279 33.07 -16.33 -9.20
C ASN A 279 34.04 -15.26 -9.75
N GLY A 280 34.17 -14.11 -9.08
CA GLY A 280 35.04 -13.00 -9.47
C GLY A 280 34.51 -12.13 -10.62
N LYS A 281 33.36 -12.45 -11.21
CA LYS A 281 32.76 -11.64 -12.28
C LYS A 281 32.14 -10.36 -11.68
N PRO A 282 32.29 -9.19 -12.35
CA PRO A 282 31.61 -7.97 -11.95
C PRO A 282 30.09 -8.16 -11.87
N ASN A 283 29.47 -7.59 -10.85
CA ASN A 283 28.02 -7.62 -10.68
C ASN A 283 27.36 -6.51 -11.53
N PRO A 284 26.61 -6.86 -12.58
CA PRO A 284 25.96 -5.87 -13.44
C PRO A 284 24.67 -5.30 -12.81
N HIS A 285 24.21 -5.80 -11.67
CA HIS A 285 22.96 -5.40 -11.00
C HIS A 285 23.15 -4.46 -9.81
N ARG A 286 24.40 -4.19 -9.44
CA ARG A 286 24.72 -3.30 -8.33
C ARG A 286 24.01 -1.95 -8.47
N ASN A 287 23.34 -1.52 -7.40
CA ASN A 287 22.59 -0.27 -7.29
C ASN A 287 21.47 -0.07 -8.35
N LYS A 288 21.00 -1.13 -9.02
CA LYS A 288 19.89 -0.99 -9.99
C LYS A 288 18.56 -0.63 -9.34
N CYS A 289 18.28 -1.21 -8.17
CA CYS A 289 17.06 -0.98 -7.41
C CYS A 289 17.39 -0.78 -5.93
N LYS A 290 16.57 -0.02 -5.23
CA LYS A 290 16.55 0.03 -3.77
C LYS A 290 15.83 -1.23 -3.26
N VAL A 291 16.48 -1.98 -2.37
CA VAL A 291 15.84 -3.13 -1.71
C VAL A 291 14.90 -2.62 -0.63
N GLU A 292 13.66 -3.07 -0.66
CA GLU A 292 12.64 -2.82 0.35
C GLU A 292 12.13 -4.15 0.89
N VAL A 293 12.45 -4.44 2.15
CA VAL A 293 12.04 -5.68 2.80
C VAL A 293 10.67 -5.47 3.41
N CYS A 294 9.66 -6.19 2.91
CA CYS A 294 8.30 -6.03 3.38
C CYS A 294 7.89 -7.22 4.28
N PRO A 295 7.72 -7.00 5.60
CA PRO A 295 7.37 -8.07 6.54
C PRO A 295 5.91 -8.54 6.42
N TRP A 296 5.10 -7.87 5.60
CA TRP A 296 3.70 -8.24 5.36
C TRP A 296 3.55 -9.28 4.25
N LEU A 297 4.61 -9.56 3.49
CA LEU A 297 4.59 -10.54 2.42
C LEU A 297 4.77 -11.95 2.95
N SER A 298 4.06 -12.90 2.34
CA SER A 298 4.24 -14.33 2.57
C SER A 298 5.66 -14.77 2.19
N SER A 299 6.33 -15.39 3.15
CA SER A 299 7.67 -16.00 2.99
C SER A 299 7.65 -17.34 2.31
#